data_AF-A0A931W4A4-F1
#
_entry.id   AF-A0A931W4A4-F1
#
_cell.length_a   1.000
_cell.length_b   1.000
_cell.length_c   1.000
_cell.angle_alpha   90.00
_cell.angle_beta   90.00
_cell.angle_gamma   90.00
#
_symmetry.space_group_name_H-M   'P 1'
#
loop_
_entity.id
_entity.type
_entity.pdbx_description
1 polymer ?
#
loop_
_entity_poly.entity_id
_entity_poly.type
_entity_poly.pdbx_seq_one_letter_code
_entity_poly.pdbx_strand_id
1 'polypeptide(L)' 'MEHNPTDNQLNLRIARRLEEVAQLLEAQAGNLYRVQAYRRAAETLRRLPRSAAEIVRREGEPGLRRLPGIGES' A
#
# COMPACT_ATOMS: atom_id res chain seq x y z
N MET A 1 7.60 -5.27 -21.76
CA MET A 1 6.82 -4.59 -20.70
C MET A 1 7.82 -3.80 -19.89
N GLU A 2 7.91 -2.50 -20.13
CA GLU A 2 8.95 -1.66 -19.56
C GLU A 2 8.56 -1.28 -18.12
N HIS A 3 9.13 -1.99 -17.15
CA HIS A 3 9.01 -1.60 -15.75
C HIS A 3 9.82 -0.32 -15.56
N ASN A 4 9.12 0.81 -15.48
CA ASN A 4 9.74 2.08 -15.18
C ASN A 4 10.37 2.00 -13.77
N PRO A 5 11.70 2.10 -13.60
CA PRO A 5 12.36 1.87 -12.32
C PRO A 5 11.91 2.84 -11.21
N THR A 6 11.40 4.02 -11.57
CA THR A 6 10.81 4.99 -10.63
C THR A 6 9.47 4.54 -10.06
N ASP A 7 8.73 3.69 -10.78
CA ASP A 7 7.42 3.22 -10.34
C ASP A 7 7.55 2.20 -9.18
N ASN A 8 8.59 1.36 -9.17
CA ASN A 8 8.85 0.46 -8.05
C ASN A 8 9.35 1.23 -6.81
N GLN A 9 10.16 2.28 -7.02
CA GLN A 9 10.54 3.19 -5.93
C GLN A 9 9.31 3.88 -5.32
N LEU A 10 8.30 4.21 -6.12
CA LEU A 10 7.05 4.79 -5.63
C LEU A 10 6.30 3.81 -4.69
N ASN A 11 6.18 2.54 -5.06
CA ASN A 11 5.58 1.52 -4.19
C ASN A 11 6.27 1.46 -2.82
N LEU A 12 7.60 1.44 -2.80
CA LEU A 12 8.39 1.43 -1.58
C LEU A 12 8.19 2.69 -0.72
N ARG A 13 8.09 3.87 -1.37
CA ARG A 13 7.80 5.13 -0.69
C ARG A 13 6.41 5.15 -0.05
N ILE A 14 5.39 4.67 -0.77
CA ILE A 14 4.02 4.56 -0.25
C ILE A 14 3.99 3.56 0.92
N ALA A 15 4.64 2.41 0.78
CA ALA A 15 4.72 1.40 1.84
C ALA A 15 5.34 1.97 3.13
N ARG A 16 6.43 2.75 3.03
CA ARG A 16 7.03 3.43 4.18
C ARG A 16 6.06 4.39 4.86
N ARG A 17 5.32 5.20 4.09
CA ARG A 17 4.30 6.11 4.66
C ARG A 17 3.18 5.36 5.38
N LEU A 18 2.73 4.24 4.84
CA LEU A 18 1.71 3.41 5.50
C LEU A 18 2.22 2.82 6.82
N GLU A 19 3.49 2.42 6.89
CA GLU A 19 4.10 1.97 8.15
C GLU A 19 4.23 3.07 9.19
N GLU A 20 4.64 4.27 8.77
CA GLU A 20 4.69 5.44 9.67
C GLU A 20 3.29 5.73 10.25
N VAL A 21 2.24 5.66 9.42
CA VAL A 21 0.85 5.80 9.91
C VAL A 21 0.50 4.69 10.89
N ALA A 22 0.86 3.44 10.61
CA ALA A 22 0.62 2.32 11.52
C ALA A 22 1.32 2.51 12.87
N GLN A 23 2.58 2.96 12.85
CA GLN A 23 3.37 3.26 14.06
C GLN A 23 2.73 4.38 14.88
N LEU A 24 2.29 5.46 14.23
CA LEU A 24 1.61 6.58 14.90
C LEU A 24 0.28 6.13 15.52
N LEU A 25 -0.50 5.31 14.83
CA LEU A 25 -1.75 4.77 15.35
C LEU A 25 -1.50 3.83 16.53
N GLU A 26 -0.49 2.96 16.46
CA GLU A 26 -0.12 2.06 17.55
C GLU A 26 0.33 2.83 18.79
N ALA A 27 1.14 3.89 18.62
CA ALA A 27 1.61 4.73 19.70
C ALA A 27 0.48 5.51 20.42
N GLN A 28 -0.62 5.80 19.72
CA GLN A 28 -1.78 6.50 20.28
C GLN A 28 -2.82 5.55 20.91
N ALA A 29 -2.47 4.28 21.14
CA ALA A 29 -3.43 3.22 21.50
C ALA A 29 -4.64 3.17 20.54
N GLY A 30 -4.39 3.50 19.27
CA GLY A 30 -5.39 3.51 18.22
C GLY A 30 -5.93 2.11 17.93
N ASN A 31 -6.98 2.06 17.12
CA ASN A 31 -7.65 0.81 16.78
C ASN A 31 -6.68 -0.21 16.15
N LEU A 32 -6.45 -1.34 16.83
CA LEU A 32 -5.58 -2.43 16.40
C LEU A 32 -5.90 -2.94 14.99
N TYR A 33 -7.19 -2.96 14.63
CA TYR A 33 -7.62 -3.34 13.29
C TYR A 33 -7.05 -2.37 12.24
N ARG A 34 -7.10 -1.06 12.51
CA ARG A 34 -6.54 -0.04 11.59
C ARG A 34 -5.03 -0.16 11.50
N VAL A 35 -4.33 -0.37 12.62
CA VAL A 35 -2.87 -0.61 12.63
C VAL A 35 -2.51 -1.79 11.72
N GLN A 36 -3.22 -2.91 11.86
CA GLN A 36 -3.00 -4.10 11.03
C GLN A 36 -3.33 -3.85 9.55
N ALA A 37 -4.40 -3.11 9.24
CA ALA A 37 -4.75 -2.75 7.88
C ALA A 37 -3.62 -1.96 7.19
N TYR A 38 -3.08 -0.93 7.85
CA TYR A 38 -1.96 -0.15 7.31
C TYR A 38 -0.68 -0.98 7.12
N ARG A 39 -0.36 -1.87 8.07
CA ARG A 39 0.80 -2.79 7.95
C ARG A 39 0.64 -3.75 6.77
N ARG A 40 -0.55 -4.36 6.60
CA ARG A 40 -0.84 -5.27 5.49
C ARG A 40 -0.77 -4.55 4.14
N ALA A 41 -1.33 -3.35 4.04
CA ALA A 41 -1.26 -2.54 2.83
C ALA A 41 0.20 -2.20 2.46
N ALA A 42 1.04 -1.88 3.44
CA ALA A 42 2.47 -1.62 3.22
C ALA A 42 3.21 -2.87 2.70
N GLU A 43 2.96 -4.03 3.29
CA GLU A 43 3.55 -5.30 2.86
C GLU A 43 3.13 -5.67 1.43
N THR A 44 1.85 -5.50 1.10
CA THR A 44 1.32 -5.72 -0.25
C THR A 44 2.01 -4.85 -1.28
N LEU A 45 2.19 -3.55 -1.01
CA LEU A 45 2.86 -2.64 -1.95
C LEU A 45 4.33 -3.00 -2.17
N ARG A 46 5.04 -3.48 -1.13
CA ARG A 46 6.45 -3.89 -1.26
C ARG A 46 6.64 -5.13 -2.12
N ARG A 47 5.69 -6.06 -2.02
CA ARG A 47 5.74 -7.34 -2.75
C ARG A 47 5.03 -7.28 -4.09
N LEU A 48 4.46 -6.14 -4.44
CA LEU A 48 3.65 -6.00 -5.64
C LEU A 48 4.55 -6.17 -6.88
N PRO A 49 4.27 -7.17 -7.74
CA PRO A 49 5.11 -7.46 -8.91
C PRO A 49 5.01 -6.38 -10.00
N ARG A 50 3.93 -5.59 -9.97
CA ARG A 50 3.68 -4.44 -10.85
C ARG A 50 3.51 -3.19 -10.00
N SER A 51 3.78 -2.02 -10.55
CA SER A 51 3.67 -0.80 -9.75
C SER A 51 2.21 -0.44 -9.47
N ALA A 52 1.95 0.15 -8.30
CA ALA A 52 0.62 0.66 -7.97
C ALA A 52 0.20 1.78 -8.93
N ALA A 53 1.15 2.58 -9.41
CA ALA A 53 0.89 3.60 -10.43
C ALA A 53 0.41 2.99 -11.74
N GLU A 54 0.99 1.88 -12.19
CA GLU A 54 0.52 1.17 -13.38
C GLU A 54 -0.89 0.61 -13.18
N ILE A 55 -1.20 0.06 -12.00
CA ILE A 55 -2.54 -0.43 -11.67
C ILE A 55 -3.55 0.72 -11.76
N VAL A 56 -3.25 1.87 -11.16
CA VAL A 56 -4.15 3.03 -11.22
C VAL A 56 -4.33 3.52 -12.66
N ARG A 57 -3.26 3.61 -13.44
CA ARG A 57 -3.33 4.03 -14.85
C ARG A 57 -4.21 3.10 -15.70
N ARG A 58 -4.20 1.79 -15.42
CA ARG A 58 -4.93 0.78 -16.22
C ARG A 58 -6.35 0.52 -15.71
N GLU A 59 -6.52 0.44 -14.40
CA GLU A 59 -7.72 -0.09 -13.73
C GLU A 59 -8.38 0.93 -12.80
N GLY A 60 -7.79 2.10 -12.62
CA GLY A 60 -8.25 3.12 -11.68
C GLY A 60 -8.12 2.70 -10.21
N GLU A 61 -8.80 3.42 -9.32
CA GLU A 61 -8.90 3.07 -7.90
C GLU A 61 -9.43 1.64 -7.65
N PRO A 62 -10.42 1.12 -8.40
CA PRO A 62 -10.91 -0.24 -8.20
C PRO A 62 -9.81 -1.31 -8.33
N GLY A 63 -8.81 -1.08 -9.17
CA GLY A 63 -7.66 -1.97 -9.30
C GLY A 63 -6.82 -2.06 -8.02
N LEU A 64 -6.71 -0.97 -7.26
CA LEU A 64 -6.02 -0.96 -5.96
C LEU A 64 -6.85 -1.67 -4.88
N ARG A 65 -8.17 -1.47 -4.85
CA ARG A 65 -9.08 -2.12 -3.89
C ARG A 65 -9.17 -3.65 -4.03
N ARG A 66 -8.68 -4.20 -5.15
CA ARG A 66 -8.58 -5.65 -5.37
C ARG A 66 -7.30 -6.25 -4.80
N LEU A 67 -6.34 -5.41 -4.38
CA LEU A 67 -5.08 -5.89 -3.84
C LEU A 67 -5.28 -6.45 -2.42
N PRO A 68 -4.60 -7.55 -2.05
CA PRO A 68 -4.70 -8.12 -0.71
C PRO A 68 -4.39 -7.06 0.36
N GLY A 69 -5.26 -6.92 1.36
CA GLY A 69 -5.05 -5.96 2.45
C GLY A 69 -5.22 -4.48 2.06
N ILE A 70 -5.69 -4.18 0.84
CA ILE A 70 -6.12 -2.84 0.42
C ILE A 70 -7.58 -2.94 -0.04
N GLY A 71 -8.51 -2.37 0.74
CA GLY A 71 -9.94 -2.46 0.48
C GLY A 71 -10.78 -1.99 1.67
N GLU A 72 -12.10 -2.06 1.52
CA GLU A 72 -13.02 -1.65 2.59
C GLU A 72 -12.90 -2.60 3.79
N SER A 73 -12.74 -1.97 4.95
CA SER A 73 -12.74 -2.56 6.28
C SER A 73 -14.11 -2.47 6.92
#